data_AF-A0A2N9FBB4-F1
#
_entry.id   AF-A0A2N9FBB4-F1
#
_cell.length_a   1.000
_cell.length_b   1.000
_cell.length_c   1.000
_cell.angle_alpha   90.00
_cell.angle_beta   90.00
_cell.angle_gamma   90.00
#
_symmetry.space_group_name_H-M   'P 1'
#
loop_
_entity.id
_entity.type
_entity.pdbx_description
1 polymer ?
#
loop_
_entity_poly.entity_id
_entity_poly.type
_entity_poly.pdbx_seq_one_letter_code
_entity_poly.pdbx_strand_id
1 'polypeptide(L)'
;MAKTMATPPNKATVVEINLISAQELPSYKASSSTSSIRTYVVAWISPQQKLTSRVDKAGDKNPTWNDKFIVSIDKDLVFERPNSTLVLEIYCKRRYRKDRLIGKVNILLDSLIDKNQFWGSEDICGKVMAFHVRDSSGMPQGILNIGVMNLDGLLDRGMPSFLGNSGLAIDYRRLLGGN
;
A
#
# COMPACT_ATOMS: atom_id res chain seq x y z
N MET A 1 -39.91 -9.71 24.08
CA MET A 1 -38.44 -9.74 24.19
C MET A 1 -37.86 -9.92 22.79
N ALA A 2 -37.35 -8.85 22.18
CA ALA A 2 -36.73 -8.91 20.87
C ALA A 2 -35.32 -9.50 21.01
N LYS A 3 -35.01 -10.56 20.27
CA LYS A 3 -33.64 -11.07 20.14
C LYS A 3 -32.80 -9.98 19.49
N THR A 4 -31.84 -9.42 20.22
CA THR A 4 -30.71 -8.69 19.63
C THR A 4 -29.99 -9.67 18.71
N MET A 5 -30.20 -9.55 17.40
CA MET A 5 -29.37 -10.23 16.42
C MET A 5 -27.98 -9.62 16.53
N ALA A 6 -27.04 -10.36 17.12
CA ALA A 6 -25.63 -10.01 17.02
C ALA A 6 -25.26 -10.09 15.54
N THR A 7 -24.95 -8.95 14.94
CA THR A 7 -24.32 -8.86 13.62
C THR A 7 -23.11 -9.80 13.63
N PRO A 8 -22.98 -10.74 12.69
CA PRO A 8 -21.77 -11.56 12.64
C PRO A 8 -20.56 -10.62 12.55
N PRO A 9 -19.43 -10.91 13.24
CA PRO A 9 -18.23 -10.10 13.10
C PRO A 9 -17.84 -10.10 11.63
N ASN A 10 -18.03 -8.97 10.95
CA ASN A 10 -17.86 -8.90 9.52
C ASN A 10 -16.37 -9.08 9.20
N LYS A 11 -16.06 -10.04 8.32
CA LYS A 11 -14.71 -10.61 8.15
C LYS A 11 -13.82 -9.58 7.45
N ALA A 12 -12.85 -9.02 8.17
CA ALA A 12 -11.80 -8.18 7.58
C ALA A 12 -11.03 -8.97 6.51
N THR A 13 -10.68 -8.32 5.40
CA THR A 13 -9.89 -8.90 4.32
C THR A 13 -8.42 -8.51 4.45
N VAL A 14 -7.53 -9.49 4.54
CA VAL A 14 -6.09 -9.29 4.58
C VAL A 14 -5.53 -9.33 3.18
N VAL A 15 -4.81 -8.27 2.82
CA VAL A 15 -4.21 -8.09 1.49
C VAL A 15 -2.71 -7.83 1.64
N GLU A 16 -1.91 -8.53 0.86
CA GLU A 16 -0.50 -8.21 0.65
C GLU A 16 -0.35 -7.23 -0.52
N ILE A 17 0.32 -6.11 -0.27
CA ILE A 17 0.73 -5.13 -1.28
C ILE A 17 2.25 -5.28 -1.48
N ASN A 18 2.63 -5.76 -2.66
CA ASN A 18 4.00 -5.80 -3.14
C ASN A 18 4.31 -4.47 -3.83
N LEU A 19 5.04 -3.59 -3.15
CA LEU A 19 5.53 -2.35 -3.72
C LEU A 19 6.73 -2.64 -4.63
N ILE A 20 6.52 -2.68 -5.96
CA ILE A 20 7.53 -3.14 -6.91
C ILE A 20 8.47 -1.99 -7.29
N SER A 21 7.96 -1.02 -8.05
CA SER A 21 8.78 0.00 -8.71
C SER A 21 7.97 1.22 -9.10
N ALA A 22 8.67 2.30 -9.46
CA ALA A 22 8.08 3.38 -10.24
C ALA A 22 8.94 3.72 -11.45
N GLN A 23 8.35 4.40 -12.42
CA GLN A 23 8.98 4.77 -13.68
C GLN A 23 8.71 6.24 -13.98
N GLU A 24 9.67 6.90 -14.63
CA GLU A 24 9.57 8.26 -15.15
C GLU A 24 9.14 9.30 -14.10
N LEU A 25 9.56 9.12 -12.85
CA LEU A 25 9.28 10.09 -11.80
C LEU A 25 9.94 11.44 -12.12
N PRO A 26 9.29 12.56 -11.75
CA PRO A 26 9.87 13.88 -11.95
C PRO A 26 11.15 14.03 -11.10
N SER A 27 12.17 14.64 -11.69
CA SER A 27 13.36 15.04 -10.94
C SER A 27 13.27 16.51 -10.60
N TYR A 28 13.43 16.80 -9.31
CA TYR A 28 13.53 18.17 -8.81
C TYR A 28 14.95 18.53 -8.36
N LYS A 29 15.94 17.80 -8.87
CA LYS A 29 17.34 18.12 -8.63
C LYS A 29 17.72 19.40 -9.36
N ALA A 30 18.65 20.15 -8.78
CA ALA A 30 19.35 21.18 -9.54
C ALA A 30 20.09 20.53 -10.71
N SER A 31 20.16 21.21 -11.84
CA SER A 31 20.84 20.73 -13.06
C SER A 31 22.32 20.39 -12.83
N SER A 32 22.96 21.01 -11.83
CA SER A 32 24.35 20.76 -11.42
C SER A 32 24.54 19.55 -10.49
N SER A 33 23.46 18.89 -10.06
CA SER A 33 23.54 17.80 -9.08
C SER A 33 23.74 16.43 -9.75
N THR A 34 24.87 15.79 -9.47
CA THR A 34 25.19 14.44 -9.95
C THR A 34 24.68 13.33 -9.02
N SER A 35 24.22 13.65 -7.80
CA SER A 35 23.77 12.65 -6.82
C SER A 35 22.46 11.99 -7.21
N SER A 36 22.34 10.66 -7.14
CA SER A 36 21.07 9.96 -7.37
C SER A 36 19.95 10.45 -6.44
N ILE A 37 18.73 10.57 -6.97
CA ILE A 37 17.54 10.73 -6.15
C ILE A 37 17.33 9.45 -5.36
N ARG A 38 17.09 9.62 -4.07
CA ARG A 38 16.75 8.53 -3.17
C ARG A 38 15.27 8.62 -2.87
N THR A 39 14.54 7.53 -3.05
CA THR A 39 13.08 7.55 -2.91
C THR A 39 12.58 6.48 -1.96
N TYR A 40 11.48 6.75 -1.29
CA TYR A 40 10.74 5.77 -0.49
C TYR A 40 9.25 6.09 -0.57
N VAL A 41 8.43 5.12 -0.18
CA VAL A 41 6.98 5.23 -0.21
C VAL A 41 6.44 5.17 1.21
N VAL A 42 5.46 6.02 1.49
CA VAL A 42 4.67 5.96 2.71
C VAL A 42 3.25 5.58 2.30
N ALA A 43 2.73 4.49 2.85
CA ALA A 43 1.42 3.94 2.51
C ALA A 43 0.50 3.92 3.74
N TRP A 44 -0.78 4.20 3.56
CA TRP A 44 -1.78 4.08 4.63
C TRP A 44 -3.21 4.01 4.12
N ILE A 45 -4.07 3.40 4.94
CA ILE A 45 -5.53 3.49 4.82
C ILE A 45 -6.05 4.49 5.84
N SER A 46 -5.65 4.32 7.10
CA SER A 46 -5.86 5.26 8.19
C SER A 46 -4.59 6.12 8.38
N PRO A 47 -4.66 7.46 8.36
CA PRO A 47 -3.50 8.32 8.56
C PRO A 47 -2.72 8.08 9.86
N GLN A 48 -3.34 7.43 10.85
CA GLN A 48 -2.75 7.05 12.12
C GLN A 48 -1.84 5.81 12.01
N GLN A 49 -1.98 5.02 10.94
CA GLN A 49 -1.27 3.77 10.71
C GLN A 49 -0.55 3.82 9.36
N LYS A 50 0.63 4.44 9.38
CA LYS A 50 1.48 4.57 8.19
C LYS A 50 2.50 3.45 8.11
N LEU A 51 2.64 2.88 6.93
CA LEU A 51 3.69 1.97 6.54
C LEU A 51 4.72 2.74 5.72
N THR A 52 5.99 2.38 5.84
CA THR A 52 7.07 3.07 5.14
C THR A 52 7.95 2.04 4.47
N SER A 53 8.26 2.21 3.19
CA SER A 53 9.16 1.30 2.49
C SER A 53 10.62 1.56 2.85
N ARG A 54 11.49 0.63 2.46
CA ARG A 54 12.92 0.94 2.32
C ARG A 54 13.16 2.09 1.34
N VAL A 55 14.30 2.74 1.52
CA VAL A 55 14.78 3.79 0.61
C VAL A 55 15.53 3.14 -0.54
N ASP A 56 15.05 3.31 -1.76
CA ASP A 56 15.86 3.09 -2.95
C ASP A 56 16.87 4.22 -3.10
N LYS A 57 18.14 3.88 -3.34
CA LYS A 57 19.25 4.84 -3.41
C LYS A 57 19.81 4.99 -4.82
N ALA A 58 19.39 4.13 -5.75
CA ALA A 58 20.07 3.96 -7.04
C ALA A 58 19.16 4.21 -8.25
N GLY A 59 17.87 3.88 -8.17
CA GLY A 59 16.97 3.93 -9.32
C GLY A 59 16.60 5.33 -9.80
N ASP A 60 16.91 6.38 -9.03
CA ASP A 60 16.72 7.78 -9.41
C ASP A 60 15.25 8.08 -9.80
N LYS A 61 14.96 8.31 -11.08
CA LYS A 61 13.59 8.47 -11.62
C LYS A 61 12.82 7.16 -11.79
N ASN A 62 13.52 6.03 -11.73
CA ASN A 62 12.99 4.67 -11.93
C ASN A 62 13.31 3.77 -10.73
N PRO A 63 12.82 4.11 -9.52
CA PRO A 63 13.15 3.36 -8.31
C PRO A 63 12.56 1.96 -8.30
N THR A 64 13.27 1.04 -7.64
CA THR A 64 12.77 -0.30 -7.31
C THR A 64 12.81 -0.48 -5.80
N TRP A 65 11.64 -0.59 -5.18
CA TRP A 65 11.55 -0.80 -3.73
C TRP A 65 11.43 -2.27 -3.39
N ASN A 66 10.72 -3.08 -4.17
CA ASN A 66 10.48 -4.50 -3.90
C ASN A 66 10.12 -4.78 -2.42
N ASP A 67 9.28 -3.93 -1.83
CA ASP A 67 8.92 -4.00 -0.41
C ASP A 67 7.52 -4.56 -0.23
N LYS A 68 7.20 -5.08 0.95
CA LYS A 68 5.91 -5.73 1.22
C LYS A 68 5.18 -5.08 2.37
N PHE A 69 3.92 -4.77 2.13
CA PHE A 69 2.98 -4.30 3.14
C PHE A 69 1.84 -5.30 3.29
N ILE A 70 1.44 -5.58 4.52
CA ILE A 70 0.23 -6.36 4.80
C ILE A 70 -0.79 -5.42 5.41
N VAL A 71 -1.96 -5.33 4.79
CA VAL A 71 -3.05 -4.48 5.25
C VAL A 71 -4.29 -5.32 5.52
N SER A 72 -4.99 -5.00 6.60
CA SER A 72 -6.29 -5.55 6.92
C SER A 72 -7.34 -4.52 6.58
N ILE A 73 -8.22 -4.86 5.65
CA ILE A 73 -9.28 -3.99 5.15
C ILE A 73 -10.59 -4.45 5.79
N ASP A 74 -11.21 -3.57 6.56
CA ASP A 74 -12.55 -3.80 7.08
C ASP A 74 -13.60 -3.67 5.95
N LYS A 75 -14.42 -4.70 5.75
CA LYS A 75 -15.47 -4.70 4.73
C LYS A 75 -16.57 -3.70 5.03
N ASP A 76 -16.86 -3.45 6.31
CA ASP A 76 -17.85 -2.45 6.72
C ASP A 76 -17.36 -1.05 6.35
N LEU A 77 -16.07 -0.77 6.54
CA LEU A 77 -15.47 0.49 6.10
C LEU A 77 -15.64 0.71 4.59
N VAL A 78 -15.46 -0.33 3.78
CA VAL A 78 -15.61 -0.23 2.32
C VAL A 78 -17.09 -0.03 1.95
N PHE A 79 -18.00 -0.73 2.61
CA PHE A 79 -19.44 -0.60 2.39
C PHE A 79 -19.98 0.77 2.80
N GLU A 80 -19.63 1.25 3.99
CA GLU A 80 -20.05 2.56 4.52
C GLU A 80 -19.35 3.73 3.81
N ARG A 81 -18.11 3.53 3.36
CA ARG A 81 -17.27 4.55 2.72
C ARG A 81 -16.71 4.01 1.40
N PRO A 82 -17.48 4.02 0.31
CA PRO A 82 -17.06 3.48 -0.98
C PRO A 82 -15.86 4.22 -1.59
N ASN A 83 -15.60 5.46 -1.17
CA ASN A 83 -14.44 6.26 -1.58
C ASN A 83 -13.20 6.05 -0.69
N SER A 84 -13.21 5.06 0.21
CA SER A 84 -12.05 4.70 1.02
C SER A 84 -10.90 4.24 0.12
N THR A 85 -9.69 4.70 0.43
CA THR A 85 -8.51 4.47 -0.42
C THR A 85 -7.29 4.06 0.38
N LEU A 86 -6.46 3.23 -0.24
CA LEU A 86 -5.05 3.10 0.11
C LEU A 86 -4.31 4.25 -0.56
N VAL A 87 -3.71 5.11 0.26
CA VAL A 87 -2.89 6.22 -0.17
C VAL A 87 -1.44 5.76 -0.19
N LEU A 88 -0.73 5.97 -1.29
CA LEU A 88 0.71 5.79 -1.41
C LEU A 88 1.36 7.10 -1.81
N GLU A 89 2.21 7.65 -0.95
CA GLU A 89 2.98 8.86 -1.21
C GLU A 89 4.45 8.52 -1.44
N ILE A 90 4.99 9.00 -2.55
CA ILE A 90 6.39 8.80 -2.92
C ILE A 90 7.18 10.03 -2.48
N TYR A 91 8.23 9.82 -1.70
CA TYR A 91 9.07 10.88 -1.16
C TYR A 91 10.49 10.81 -1.69
N CYS A 92 11.06 11.98 -1.97
CA CYS A 92 12.49 12.18 -2.18
C CYS A 92 13.17 12.40 -0.82
N LYS A 93 14.06 11.47 -0.44
CA LYS A 93 14.86 11.56 0.77
C LYS A 93 15.93 12.64 0.63
N ARG A 94 15.98 13.58 1.58
CA ARG A 94 16.96 14.68 1.60
C ARG A 94 17.82 14.61 2.86
N ARG A 95 19.11 14.96 2.72
CA ARG A 95 20.08 14.84 3.83
C ARG A 95 19.95 15.93 4.90
N TYR A 96 19.66 17.16 4.48
CA TYR A 96 19.70 18.35 5.35
C TYR A 96 18.40 19.17 5.32
N ARG A 97 17.34 18.65 4.70
CA ARG A 97 16.05 19.33 4.57
C ARG A 97 14.94 18.32 4.74
N LYS A 98 13.72 18.79 5.01
CA LYS A 98 12.52 17.96 4.97
C LYS A 98 12.43 17.24 3.63
N ASP A 99 12.09 15.96 3.69
CA ASP A 99 11.83 15.12 2.52
C ASP A 99 10.73 15.76 1.66
N ARG A 100 10.90 15.68 0.34
CA ARG A 100 9.97 16.30 -0.61
C ARG A 100 9.02 15.26 -1.16
N LEU A 101 7.72 15.51 -1.08
CA LEU A 101 6.73 14.72 -1.78
C LEU A 101 6.98 14.84 -3.29
N ILE A 102 7.17 13.69 -3.94
CA ILE A 102 7.25 13.57 -5.39
C ILE A 102 5.83 13.56 -5.93
N GLY A 103 5.01 12.64 -5.44
CA GLY A 103 3.61 12.52 -5.83
C GLY A 103 2.89 11.45 -5.03
N LYS A 104 1.60 11.28 -5.31
CA LYS A 104 0.72 10.36 -4.62
C LYS A 104 -0.11 9.51 -5.57
N VAL A 105 -0.46 8.33 -5.11
CA VAL A 105 -1.43 7.42 -5.74
C VAL A 105 -2.51 7.12 -4.72
N ASN A 106 -3.78 7.14 -5.14
CA ASN A 106 -4.90 6.72 -4.33
C ASN A 106 -5.56 5.53 -5.03
N ILE A 107 -5.67 4.41 -4.33
CA ILE A 107 -6.25 3.18 -4.86
C ILE A 107 -7.49 2.88 -4.04
N LEU A 108 -8.64 2.68 -4.70
CA LEU A 108 -9.88 2.34 -4.01
C LEU A 108 -9.72 0.99 -3.29
N LEU A 109 -10.12 0.92 -2.02
CA LEU A 109 -10.04 -0.33 -1.27
C LEU A 109 -10.88 -1.44 -1.92
N ASP A 110 -12.02 -1.08 -2.51
CA ASP A 110 -12.87 -2.01 -3.26
C ASP A 110 -12.13 -2.67 -4.44
N SER A 111 -11.16 -1.98 -5.05
CA SER A 111 -10.36 -2.54 -6.15
C SER A 111 -9.25 -3.49 -5.67
N LEU A 112 -8.90 -3.45 -4.37
CA LEU A 112 -7.91 -4.32 -3.74
C LEU A 112 -8.55 -5.60 -3.20
N ILE A 113 -9.83 -5.53 -2.81
CA ILE A 113 -10.62 -6.69 -2.38
C ILE A 113 -11.17 -7.35 -3.64
N ASP A 114 -10.47 -8.37 -4.13
CA ASP A 114 -10.93 -9.11 -5.30
C ASP A 114 -12.27 -9.81 -5.00
N LYS A 115 -13.35 -9.35 -5.64
CA LYS A 115 -14.71 -9.93 -5.49
C LYS A 115 -14.89 -11.24 -6.27
N ASN A 116 -13.96 -11.55 -7.20
CA ASN A 116 -14.11 -12.62 -8.18
C ASN A 116 -13.22 -13.85 -7.94
N GLN A 117 -12.66 -14.05 -6.73
CA GLN A 117 -12.00 -15.32 -6.37
C GLN A 117 -12.97 -16.48 -6.08
N PHE A 118 -14.27 -16.30 -6.34
CA PHE A 118 -15.15 -17.43 -6.54
C PHE A 118 -14.97 -17.91 -7.98
N TRP A 119 -14.98 -19.23 -8.18
CA TRP A 119 -14.82 -19.94 -9.47
C TRP A 119 -13.39 -20.34 -9.86
N GLY A 120 -12.81 -21.27 -9.07
CA GLY A 120 -12.21 -22.47 -9.65
C GLY A 120 -10.76 -22.46 -10.13
N SER A 121 -9.92 -21.53 -9.67
CA SER A 121 -8.46 -21.65 -9.84
C SER A 121 -7.81 -21.72 -8.45
N GLU A 122 -7.08 -22.81 -8.21
CA GLU A 122 -6.22 -23.02 -7.03
C GLU A 122 -5.03 -22.05 -6.96
N ASP A 123 -4.95 -21.08 -7.88
CA ASP A 123 -3.82 -20.17 -7.93
C ASP A 123 -4.08 -18.95 -7.05
N ILE A 124 -3.36 -18.90 -5.92
CA ILE A 124 -3.04 -17.69 -5.17
C ILE A 124 -2.19 -16.78 -6.08
N CYS A 125 -2.76 -16.32 -7.19
CA CYS A 125 -2.04 -15.54 -8.20
C CYS A 125 -2.30 -14.06 -7.93
N GLY A 126 -1.30 -13.38 -7.34
CA GLY A 126 -1.37 -11.94 -7.12
C GLY A 126 -1.49 -11.18 -8.45
N LYS A 127 -2.29 -10.11 -8.45
CA LYS A 127 -2.46 -9.21 -9.60
C LYS A 127 -1.41 -8.11 -9.59
N VAL A 128 -0.72 -7.91 -10.71
CA VAL A 128 0.13 -6.73 -10.90
C VAL A 128 -0.71 -5.58 -11.47
N MET A 129 -0.55 -4.39 -10.92
CA MET A 129 -1.29 -3.19 -11.27
C MET A 129 -0.34 -2.00 -11.43
N ALA A 130 -0.68 -1.11 -12.36
CA ALA A 130 0.05 0.11 -12.65
C ALA A 130 -0.85 1.33 -12.43
N PHE A 131 -0.33 2.35 -11.75
CA PHE A 131 -1.08 3.56 -11.40
C PHE A 131 -0.28 4.80 -11.77
N HIS A 132 -0.96 5.82 -12.30
CA HIS A 132 -0.32 7.11 -12.51
C HIS A 132 -0.04 7.78 -11.17
N VAL A 133 1.21 8.18 -10.96
CA VAL A 133 1.59 9.02 -9.83
C VAL A 133 1.11 10.44 -10.12
N ARG A 134 0.38 11.05 -9.19
CA ARG A 134 -0.16 12.41 -9.36
C ARG A 134 0.58 13.41 -8.49
N ASP A 135 0.83 14.59 -9.02
CA ASP A 135 1.41 15.70 -8.25
C ASP A 135 0.35 16.36 -7.34
N SER A 136 0.70 17.50 -6.73
CA SER A 136 -0.24 18.30 -5.95
C SER A 136 -1.35 18.95 -6.79
N SER A 137 -1.15 19.15 -8.08
CA SER A 137 -2.16 19.69 -9.00
C SER A 137 -3.10 18.60 -9.57
N GLY A 138 -2.77 17.33 -9.35
CA GLY A 138 -3.50 16.17 -9.86
C GLY A 138 -3.00 15.67 -11.22
N MET A 139 -1.98 16.32 -11.79
CA MET A 139 -1.39 15.96 -13.06
C MET A 139 -0.59 14.66 -12.95
N PRO A 140 -0.74 13.73 -13.90
CA PRO A 140 0.01 12.48 -13.92
C PRO A 140 1.48 12.74 -14.24
N GLN A 141 2.38 12.09 -13.50
CA GLN A 141 3.83 12.22 -13.60
C GLN A 141 4.52 10.91 -13.19
N GLY A 142 4.70 10.02 -14.17
CA GLY A 142 5.26 8.70 -13.95
C GLY A 142 4.24 7.65 -13.50
N ILE A 143 4.72 6.41 -13.38
CA ILE A 143 3.89 5.22 -13.15
C ILE A 143 4.41 4.46 -11.94
N LEU A 144 3.52 4.08 -11.03
CA LEU A 144 3.79 3.21 -9.88
C LEU A 144 3.28 1.80 -10.20
N ASN A 145 4.15 0.80 -10.07
CA ASN A 145 3.82 -0.61 -10.24
C ASN A 145 3.73 -1.30 -8.87
N ILE A 146 2.61 -1.98 -8.61
CA ILE A 146 2.41 -2.77 -7.41
C ILE A 146 1.86 -4.15 -7.74
N GLY A 147 2.15 -5.15 -6.92
CA GLY A 147 1.45 -6.42 -6.89
C GLY A 147 0.47 -6.46 -5.72
N VAL A 148 -0.67 -7.14 -5.89
CA VAL A 148 -1.69 -7.26 -4.86
C VAL A 148 -2.14 -8.71 -4.78
N MET A 149 -2.16 -9.25 -3.56
CA MET A 149 -2.56 -10.64 -3.30
C MET A 149 -3.53 -10.69 -2.13
N ASN A 150 -4.67 -11.34 -2.33
CA ASN A 150 -5.62 -11.61 -1.25
C ASN A 150 -5.11 -12.79 -0.41
N LEU A 151 -4.99 -12.59 0.90
CA LEU A 151 -4.51 -13.59 1.86
C LEU A 151 -5.64 -14.19 2.72
N ASP A 152 -6.90 -13.83 2.49
CA ASP A 152 -8.03 -14.28 3.32
C ASP A 152 -8.14 -15.80 3.44
N GLY A 153 -8.05 -16.52 2.31
CA GLY A 153 -8.12 -17.99 2.31
C GLY A 153 -6.91 -18.67 2.94
N LEU A 154 -5.76 -18.00 3.02
CA LEU A 154 -4.56 -18.52 3.67
C LEU A 154 -4.62 -18.35 5.21
N LEU A 155 -5.40 -17.37 5.68
CA LEU A 155 -5.53 -17.00 7.09
C LEU A 155 -6.82 -17.51 7.73
N ASP A 156 -7.51 -18.48 7.10
CA ASP A 156 -8.79 -19.04 7.55
C ASP A 156 -8.77 -19.68 8.97
N ARG A 157 -7.60 -19.82 9.60
CA ARG A 157 -7.45 -20.25 11.00
C ARG A 157 -7.54 -19.13 12.04
N GLY A 158 -7.87 -17.92 11.61
CA GLY A 158 -8.03 -16.74 12.46
C GLY A 158 -7.06 -15.62 12.08
N MET A 159 -7.51 -14.38 12.27
CA MET A 159 -6.69 -13.20 12.01
C MET A 159 -5.40 -13.29 12.84
N PRO A 160 -4.22 -13.21 12.21
CA PRO A 160 -2.97 -13.30 12.93
C PRO A 160 -2.90 -12.28 14.07
N SER A 161 -2.47 -12.71 15.25
CA SER A 161 -2.39 -11.86 16.45
C SER A 161 -1.56 -10.60 16.24
N PHE A 162 -0.61 -10.61 15.29
CA PHE A 162 0.15 -9.44 14.90
C PHE A 162 -0.75 -8.33 14.31
N LEU A 163 -1.85 -8.66 13.61
CA LEU A 163 -2.88 -7.72 13.13
C LEU A 163 -3.97 -7.42 14.18
N GLY A 164 -4.10 -8.27 15.20
CA GLY A 164 -5.33 -8.49 15.95
C GLY A 164 -5.63 -7.59 17.16
N ASN A 165 -4.97 -6.45 17.37
CA ASN A 165 -5.38 -5.57 18.49
C ASN A 165 -5.28 -4.06 18.24
N SER A 166 -4.61 -3.59 17.18
CA SER A 166 -4.43 -2.13 16.96
C SER A 166 -3.96 -1.70 15.56
N GLY A 167 -3.93 -2.57 14.54
CA GLY A 167 -3.20 -2.28 13.29
C GLY A 167 -3.88 -2.80 12.03
N LEU A 168 -4.52 -1.92 11.26
CA LEU A 168 -5.04 -2.20 9.92
C LEU A 168 -3.91 -2.38 8.88
N ALA A 169 -2.65 -2.30 9.31
CA ALA A 169 -1.48 -2.24 8.45
C ALA A 169 -0.22 -2.61 9.23
N ILE A 170 0.59 -3.52 8.69
CA ILE A 170 1.89 -3.92 9.25
C ILE A 170 2.95 -3.98 8.15
N ASP A 171 4.13 -3.43 8.46
CA ASP A 171 5.32 -3.52 7.63
C ASP A 171 5.98 -4.89 7.83
N TYR A 172 6.32 -5.57 6.74
CA TYR A 172 7.02 -6.85 6.76
C TYR A 172 8.31 -6.81 7.59
N ARG A 173 9.04 -5.70 7.60
CA ARG A 173 10.26 -5.54 8.41
C ARG A 173 9.98 -5.67 9.91
N ARG A 174 8.82 -5.18 10.36
CA ARG A 174 8.38 -5.31 11.75
C ARG A 174 8.02 -6.76 12.10
N LEU A 175 7.49 -7.53 11.13
CA LEU A 175 7.26 -8.96 11.31
C LEU A 175 8.56 -9.75 11.45
N LEU A 176 9.62 -9.33 10.76
CA LEU A 176 10.94 -9.96 10.85
C LEU A 176 11.81 -9.48 12.02
N GLY A 177 11.31 -8.59 12.89
CA GLY A 177 12.09 -8.05 14.00
C GLY A 177 13.15 -7.01 13.61
N GLY A 178 13.03 -6.40 12.43
CA GLY A 178 13.85 -5.26 12.03
C GLY A 178 13.38 -3.96 12.67
N ASN A 179 14.32 -3.21 13.27
CA ASN A 179 14.11 -1.86 13.80
C ASN A 179 13.93 -0.81 12.69
#